data_AF-A0A852JYQ4-F1
#
_entry.id   AF-A0A852JYQ4-F1
#
_cell.length_a   1.000
_cell.length_b   1.000
_cell.length_c   1.000
_cell.angle_alpha   90.00
_cell.angle_beta   90.00
_cell.angle_gamma   90.00
#
_symmetry.space_group_name_H-M   'P 1'
#
loop_
_entity.id
_entity.type
_entity.pdbx_description
1 polymer ?
#
loop_
_entity_poly.entity_id
_entity_poly.type
_entity_poly.pdbx_seq_one_letter_code
_entity_poly.pdbx_strand_id
1 'polypeptide(L)' 'REDCRDRGSELLMPWDEDELEFLNESLQNPTRHFWIGLSVPVAGTGWTWENGSHLDQE' A
#
# COMPACT_ATOMS: atom_id res chain seq x y z
N ARG A 1 -6.13 0.71 -8.22
CA ARG A 1 -6.79 -0.45 -7.59
C ARG A 1 -7.34 -1.41 -8.65
N GLU A 2 -8.31 -1.01 -9.48
CA GLU A 2 -8.90 -1.88 -10.52
C GLU A 2 -7.84 -2.40 -11.52
N ASP A 3 -7.00 -1.54 -12.09
CA ASP A 3 -5.91 -1.97 -13.00
C ASP A 3 -4.95 -3.00 -12.38
N CYS A 4 -4.70 -2.95 -11.06
CA CYS A 4 -3.89 -3.97 -10.38
C CYS A 4 -4.63 -5.32 -10.34
N ARG A 5 -5.93 -5.28 -10.01
CA ARG A 5 -6.80 -6.47 -9.90
C ARG A 5 -7.00 -7.15 -11.24
N ASP A 6 -7.18 -6.38 -12.31
CA ASP A 6 -7.32 -6.88 -13.68
C ASP A 6 -6.07 -7.65 -14.16
N ARG A 7 -4.92 -7.38 -13.52
CA ARG A 7 -3.64 -8.07 -13.78
C ARG A 7 -3.38 -9.24 -12.82
N GLY A 8 -4.35 -9.60 -11.98
CA GLY A 8 -4.19 -10.64 -10.96
C GLY A 8 -3.31 -10.24 -9.78
N SER A 9 -3.25 -8.94 -9.47
CA SER A 9 -2.45 -8.37 -8.39
C SER A 9 -3.26 -7.39 -7.53
N GLU A 10 -2.63 -6.78 -6.54
CA GLU A 10 -3.23 -5.79 -5.63
C GLU A 10 -2.36 -4.52 -5.58
N LEU A 11 -2.89 -3.46 -4.97
CA LEU A 11 -2.06 -2.29 -4.68
C LEU A 11 -1.02 -2.67 -3.62
N LEU A 12 0.17 -2.06 -3.73
CA LEU A 12 1.32 -2.33 -2.87
C LEU A 12 0.99 -2.21 -1.38
N MET A 13 1.37 -3.22 -0.60
CA MET A 13 1.23 -3.24 0.86
C MET A 13 2.58 -3.66 1.44
N PRO A 14 3.45 -2.72 1.86
CA PRO A 14 4.74 -3.07 2.45
C PRO A 14 4.52 -3.81 3.78
N TRP A 15 5.02 -5.04 3.88
CA TRP A 15 4.78 -5.91 5.05
C TRP A 15 5.81 -5.71 6.16
N ASP A 16 7.02 -5.29 5.81
CA ASP A 16 8.14 -5.09 6.72
C ASP A 16 9.04 -3.93 6.27
N GLU A 17 10.04 -3.64 7.13
CA GLU A 17 11.00 -2.57 6.89
C GLU A 17 11.91 -2.88 5.69
N ASP A 18 12.24 -4.15 5.45
CA ASP A 18 13.08 -4.59 4.33
C ASP A 18 12.40 -4.29 2.98
N GLU A 19 11.10 -4.56 2.85
CA GLU A 19 10.33 -4.22 1.66
C GLU A 19 10.24 -2.70 1.45
N LEU A 20 10.06 -1.93 2.53
CA LEU A 20 10.03 -0.48 2.46
C LEU A 20 11.39 0.11 2.05
N GLU A 21 12.49 -0.43 2.57
CA GLU A 21 13.84 -0.05 2.19
C GLU A 21 14.10 -0.36 0.71
N PHE A 22 13.75 -1.57 0.26
CA PHE A 22 13.86 -1.96 -1.14
C PHE A 22 13.11 -1.00 -2.07
N LEU A 23 11.91 -0.56 -1.70
CA LEU A 23 11.13 0.40 -2.48
C LEU A 23 11.81 1.77 -2.54
N ASN A 24 12.34 2.26 -1.41
CA ASN A 24 13.05 3.53 -1.35
C ASN A 24 14.32 3.52 -2.22
N GLU A 25 15.08 2.42 -2.16
CA GLU A 25 16.28 2.23 -2.98
C GLU A 25 15.96 2.02 -4.47
N SER A 26 14.84 1.37 -4.80
CA SER A 26 14.45 1.12 -6.19
C SER A 26 13.89 2.36 -6.87
N LEU A 27 13.18 3.21 -6.12
CA LEU A 27 12.48 4.38 -6.67
C LEU A 27 13.33 5.66 -6.68
N GLN A 28 14.49 5.69 -6.00
CA GLN A 28 15.54 6.72 -6.03
C GLN A 28 15.08 8.11 -6.52
N ASN A 29 14.53 8.93 -5.63
CA ASN A 29 13.96 10.24 -5.93
C ASN A 29 12.90 10.20 -7.04
N PRO A 30 11.74 9.57 -6.76
CA PRO A 30 10.73 9.39 -7.79
C PRO A 30 10.22 10.76 -8.26
N THR A 31 10.15 10.94 -9.58
CA THR A 31 9.59 12.16 -10.19
C THR A 31 8.06 12.25 -10.10
N ARG A 32 7.42 11.24 -9.49
CA ARG A 32 5.97 11.03 -9.44
C ARG A 32 5.58 10.34 -8.13
N HIS A 33 4.32 10.50 -7.74
CA HIS A 33 3.75 9.77 -6.61
C HIS A 33 3.12 8.46 -7.09
N PHE A 34 3.17 7.43 -6.24
CA PHE A 34 2.58 6.12 -6.50
C PHE A 34 1.47 5.83 -5.50
N TRP A 35 0.38 5.23 -5.96
CA TRP A 35 -0.67 4.74 -5.09
C TRP A 35 -0.24 3.44 -4.42
N ILE A 36 -0.49 3.32 -3.12
CA ILE A 36 -0.34 2.09 -2.33
C ILE A 36 -1.72 1.62 -1.84
N GLY A 37 -1.76 0.44 -1.22
CA GLY A 37 -2.98 -0.25 -0.78
C GLY A 37 -3.61 0.30 0.50
N LEU A 38 -2.98 1.28 1.15
CA LEU A 38 -3.50 1.87 2.38
C LEU A 38 -4.66 2.83 2.08
N SER A 39 -5.82 2.60 2.67
CA SER A 39 -7.01 3.44 2.47
C SER A 39 -7.94 3.46 3.68
N VAL A 40 -8.86 4.42 3.72
CA VAL A 40 -9.99 4.43 4.66
C VAL A 40 -11.25 4.06 3.86
N PRO A 41 -11.67 2.77 3.84
CA PRO A 41 -12.74 2.32 2.95
C PRO A 41 -14.11 2.89 3.34
N VAL A 42 -14.33 3.13 4.64
CA VAL A 42 -15.54 3.75 5.18
C VAL A 42 -15.12 4.87 6.12
N ALA A 43 -15.75 6.04 5.98
CA ALA A 43 -15.45 7.17 6.85
C ALA A 43 -15.64 6.77 8.33
N GLY A 44 -14.57 6.91 9.13
CA GLY A 44 -14.57 6.57 10.55
C GLY A 44 -14.11 5.15 10.91
N THR A 45 -13.76 4.28 9.96
CA THR A 45 -13.30 2.90 10.24
C THR A 45 -11.78 2.75 10.40
N GLY A 46 -11.04 3.85 10.38
CA GLY A 46 -9.58 3.84 10.44
C GLY A 46 -8.93 3.39 9.13
N TRP A 47 -7.61 3.32 9.15
CA TRP A 47 -6.79 2.90 8.02
C TRP A 47 -6.82 1.38 7.85
N THR A 48 -6.92 0.93 6.60
CA THR A 48 -7.02 -0.48 6.24
C THR A 48 -6.24 -0.77 4.95
N TRP A 49 -5.56 -1.90 4.93
CA TRP A 49 -4.83 -2.44 3.79
C TRP A 49 -5.74 -3.25 2.85
N GLU A 50 -5.29 -3.60 1.63
CA GLU A 50 -6.11 -4.34 0.65
C GLU A 50 -6.52 -5.74 1.13
N ASN A 51 -5.69 -6.38 1.96
CA ASN A 51 -5.98 -7.67 2.60
C ASN A 51 -7.00 -7.58 3.77
N GLY A 52 -7.43 -6.37 4.14
CA GLY A 52 -8.34 -6.12 5.25
C GLY A 52 -7.68 -5.98 6.62
N SER A 53 -6.35 -6.03 6.74
CA SER A 53 -5.68 -5.72 8.00
C SER A 53 -5.74 -4.22 8.29
N HIS A 54 -5.84 -3.87 9.57
CA HIS A 54 -5.78 -2.49 10.01
C HIS A 54 -4.33 -2.06 10.18
N LEU A 55 -4.01 -0.83 9.76
CA LEU A 55 -2.75 -0.19 10.12
C LEU A 55 -2.86 0.20 11.59
N ASP A 56 -2.12 -0.52 12.43
CA ASP A 56 -1.95 -0.28 13.87
C ASP A 56 -3.24 -0.31 14.69
N GLN A 57 -3.57 -1.48 15.26
CA GLN A 57 -4.13 -1.55 16.59
C GLN A 57 -3.00 -2.00 17.53
N GLU A 58 -2.30 -1.04 18.13
CA GLU A 58 -1.62 -1.27 19.42
C GLU A 58 -2.66 -1.35 20.55
#